data_AF-A0A162GEP7-F1
#
_entry.id   AF-A0A162GEP7-F1
#
_cell.length_a   1.000
_cell.length_b   1.000
_cell.length_c   1.000
_cell.angle_alpha   90.00
_cell.angle_beta   90.00
_cell.angle_gamma   90.00
#
_symmetry.space_group_name_H-M   'P 1'
#
loop_
_entity.id
_entity.type
_entity.pdbx_description
1 polymer ?
#
loop_
_entity_poly.entity_id
_entity_poly.type
_entity_poly.pdbx_seq_one_letter_code
_entity_poly.pdbx_strand_id
1 'polypeptide(L)' 'MSKDTEQALEHARSIQEKMTKRLNRRKTVTRSSSTGRFVSKSTAARHPATSVTERSGQTNARRAG' A
#
# COMPACT_ATOMS: atom_id res chain seq x y z
N MET A 1 11.29 -36.58 -0.51
CA MET A 1 11.32 -35.32 -1.27
C MET A 1 12.77 -34.87 -1.36
N SER A 2 13.25 -34.41 -2.52
CA SER A 2 14.63 -33.88 -2.63
C SER A 2 14.74 -32.56 -1.86
N LYS A 3 15.90 -32.24 -1.28
CA LYS A 3 16.17 -30.93 -0.65
C LYS A 3 15.87 -29.78 -1.61
N ASP A 4 16.08 -29.99 -2.91
CA ASP A 4 15.80 -28.99 -3.95
C ASP A 4 14.29 -28.70 -4.06
N THR A 5 13.46 -29.73 -3.93
CA THR A 5 11.99 -29.57 -3.96
C THR A 5 11.47 -28.85 -2.71
N GLU A 6 12.08 -29.07 -1.56
CA GLU A 6 11.73 -28.37 -0.31
C GLU A 6 12.13 -26.88 -0.38
N GLN A 7 13.31 -26.57 -0.89
CA GLN A 7 13.77 -25.19 -1.09
C GLN A 7 12.87 -24.44 -2.09
N ALA A 8 12.47 -25.08 -3.18
CA ALA A 8 11.55 -24.49 -4.15
C ALA A 8 10.17 -24.18 -3.54
N LEU A 9 9.64 -25.09 -2.71
CA LEU A 9 8.37 -24.89 -2.01
C LEU A 9 8.47 -23.78 -0.95
N GLU A 10 9.57 -23.69 -0.21
CA GLU A 10 9.81 -22.57 0.72
C GLU A 10 9.94 -21.23 0.00
N HIS A 11 10.62 -21.20 -1.13
CA HIS A 11 10.73 -20.00 -1.94
C HIS A 11 9.36 -19.53 -2.42
N ALA A 12 8.51 -20.45 -2.90
CA ALA A 12 7.13 -20.13 -3.31
C ALA A 12 6.28 -19.62 -2.14
N ARG A 13 6.39 -20.23 -0.95
CA ARG A 13 5.71 -19.74 0.26
C ARG A 13 6.19 -18.34 0.66
N SER A 14 7.49 -18.07 0.62
CA SER A 14 8.06 -16.76 0.89
C SER A 14 7.54 -15.69 -0.08
N ILE A 15 7.37 -16.02 -1.36
CA ILE A 15 6.79 -15.12 -2.35
C ILE A 15 5.32 -14.82 -2.01
N GLN A 16 4.53 -15.84 -1.71
CA GLN A 16 3.12 -15.69 -1.32
C GLN A 16 2.99 -14.78 -0.10
N GLU A 17 3.81 -14.99 0.94
CA GLU A 17 3.80 -14.19 2.17
C GLU A 17 4.24 -12.74 1.92
N LYS A 18 5.30 -12.51 1.13
CA LYS A 18 5.72 -11.16 0.75
C LYS A 18 4.63 -10.43 -0.03
N MET A 19 3.92 -11.14 -0.91
CA MET A 19 2.83 -10.57 -1.70
C MET A 19 1.66 -10.16 -0.81
N THR A 20 1.19 -11.05 0.08
CA THR A 20 0.08 -10.74 0.99
C THR A 20 0.45 -9.61 1.95
N LYS A 21 1.68 -9.56 2.45
CA LYS A 21 2.18 -8.46 3.29
C LYS A 21 2.16 -7.12 2.56
N ARG A 22 2.55 -7.09 1.28
CA ARG A 22 2.49 -5.87 0.45
C ARG A 22 1.04 -5.44 0.19
N LEU A 23 0.15 -6.38 -0.11
CA LEU A 23 -1.27 -6.10 -0.36
C LEU A 23 -1.97 -5.56 0.90
N ASN A 24 -1.59 -6.07 2.08
CA ASN A 24 -2.17 -5.62 3.34
C ASN A 24 -1.57 -4.30 3.86
N ARG A 25 -0.57 -3.74 3.16
CA ARG A 25 0.08 -2.48 3.58
C ARG A 25 -0.79 -1.28 3.23
N ARG A 26 -1.70 -0.95 4.15
CA ARG A 26 -2.47 0.30 4.13
C ARG A 26 -1.56 1.48 4.49
N LYS A 27 -1.43 2.46 3.60
CA LYS A 27 -0.71 3.71 3.81
C LYS A 27 -1.70 4.89 3.81
N THR A 28 -1.69 5.67 4.88
CA THR A 28 -2.40 6.95 4.89
C THR A 28 -1.57 8.01 4.19
N VAL A 29 -2.15 8.68 3.19
CA VAL A 29 -1.56 9.82 2.47
C VAL A 29 -2.45 11.03 2.67
N THR A 30 -1.86 12.22 2.69
CA THR A 30 -2.61 13.47 2.78
C THR A 30 -2.22 14.37 1.61
N ARG A 31 -3.21 15.00 0.98
CA ARG A 31 -3.02 15.93 -0.13
C ARG A 31 -3.75 17.24 0.11
N SER A 32 -3.21 18.33 -0.42
CA SER A 32 -3.90 19.62 -0.45
C SER A 32 -5.08 19.55 -1.41
N SER A 33 -6.27 19.98 -0.99
CA SER A 33 -7.45 20.06 -1.86
C SER A 33 -7.31 21.16 -2.92
N SER A 34 -6.58 22.23 -2.61
CA SER A 34 -6.39 23.37 -3.52
C SER A 34 -5.36 23.12 -4.61
N THR A 35 -4.29 22.37 -4.32
CA THR A 35 -3.18 22.16 -5.26
C THR A 35 -2.99 20.70 -5.69
N GLY A 36 -3.65 19.74 -5.05
CA GLY A 36 -3.47 18.31 -5.29
C GLY A 36 -2.14 17.73 -4.81
N ARG A 37 -1.22 18.57 -4.29
CA ARG A 37 0.11 18.13 -3.84
C ARG A 37 0.02 17.30 -2.56
N PHE A 38 0.85 16.26 -2.46
CA PHE A 38 1.02 15.54 -1.21
C PHE A 38 1.69 16.41 -0.16
N VAL A 39 1.11 16.43 1.03
CA VAL A 39 1.58 17.23 2.17
C VAL A 39 1.84 16.34 3.37
N SER A 40 2.67 16.82 4.29
CA SER A 40 2.93 16.10 5.53
C SER A 40 1.69 16.08 6.43
N LYS A 41 1.64 15.13 7.38
CA LYS A 41 0.60 15.10 8.41
C LYS A 41 0.57 16.38 9.25
N SER A 42 1.72 16.99 9.52
CA SER A 42 1.80 18.26 10.26
C SER A 42 1.18 19.43 9.49
N THR A 43 1.36 19.43 8.16
CA THR A 43 0.74 20.43 7.28
C THR A 43 -0.77 20.24 7.25
N ALA A 44 -1.24 18.99 7.21
CA ALA A 44 -2.66 18.67 7.27
C ALA A 44 -3.30 19.12 8.60
N ALA A 45 -2.60 18.95 9.72
CA ALA A 45 -3.06 19.39 11.03
C ALA A 45 -3.15 20.93 11.13
N ARG A 46 -2.24 21.66 10.47
CA ARG A 46 -2.28 23.13 10.40
C ARG A 46 -3.32 23.67 9.44
N HIS A 47 -3.66 22.93 8.38
CA HIS A 47 -4.62 23.33 7.35
C HIS A 47 -5.69 22.25 7.11
N PRO A 48 -6.53 21.94 8.13
CA PRO A 48 -7.50 20.86 8.03
C PRO A 48 -8.59 21.15 7.00
N ALA A 49 -8.98 22.42 6.82
CA ALA A 49 -10.01 22.82 5.86
C ALA A 49 -9.61 22.61 4.39
N THR A 50 -8.32 22.57 4.09
CA THR A 50 -7.79 22.45 2.71
C THR A 50 -6.91 21.22 2.51
N SER A 51 -7.07 20.21 3.37
CA SER A 51 -6.33 18.96 3.30
C SER A 51 -7.26 17.76 3.28
N VAL A 52 -7.01 16.82 2.37
CA VAL A 52 -7.77 15.57 2.22
C VAL A 52 -6.85 14.42 2.59
N THR A 53 -7.26 13.62 3.58
CA THR A 53 -6.53 12.43 4.01
C THR A 53 -7.19 11.18 3.45
N GLU A 54 -6.41 10.35 2.76
CA GLU A 54 -6.86 9.17 2.07
C GLU A 54 -6.10 7.94 2.56
N ARG A 55 -6.80 6.81 2.65
CA ARG A 55 -6.19 5.51 2.96
C ARG A 55 -5.88 4.79 1.65
N SER A 56 -4.67 5.02 1.14
CA SER A 56 -4.13 4.30 -0.01
C SER A 56 -3.70 2.88 0.40
N GLY A 57 -4.02 1.86 -0.39
CA GLY A 57 -3.76 0.46 -0.04
C GLY A 57 -4.72 -0.52 -0.68
N GLN A 58 -5.83 -0.03 -1.22
CA GLN A 58 -6.60 -0.78 -2.20
C GLN A 58 -5.95 -0.52 -3.56
N THR A 59 -5.20 -1.52 -4.04
CA THR A 59 -4.90 -1.63 -5.46
C THR A 59 -6.25 -1.60 -6.20
N ASN A 60 -6.43 -0.68 -7.15
CA ASN A 60 -7.55 -0.68 -8.11
C ASN A 60 -7.41 -1.88 -9.08
N ALA A 61 -7.25 -3.09 -8.56
CA ALA A 61 -7.01 -4.31 -9.35
C ALA A 61 -8.27 -4.85 -10.04
N ARG A 62 -9.37 -4.06 -10.10
CA ARG A 62 -10.68 -4.50 -10.65
C ARG A 62 -11.38 -3.40 -11.46
N ARG A 63 -10.68 -2.79 -12.41
CA ARG A 63 -11.28 -1.99 -13.50
C ARG A 63 -10.78 -2.48 -14.88
N ALA A 64 -10.80 -3.78 -15.07
CA ALA A 64 -10.66 -4.43 -16.37
C ALA A 64 -11.63 -5.62 -16.36
N GLY A 65 -12.73 -5.47 -17.11
CA GLY A 65 -13.87 -6.38 -17.13
C GLY A 65 -15.12 -5.61 -17.52
#